data_AF-A0A962BJ27-F1
#
_entry.id   AF-A0A962BJ27-F1
#
_cell.length_a   1.000
_cell.length_b   1.000
_cell.length_c   1.000
_cell.angle_alpha   90.00
_cell.angle_beta   90.00
_cell.angle_gamma   90.00
#
_symmetry.space_group_name_H-M   'P 1'
#
loop_
_entity.id
_entity.type
_entity.pdbx_description
1 polymer ?
#
loop_
_entity_poly.entity_id
_entity_poly.type
_entity_poly.pdbx_seq_one_letter_code
_entity_poly.pdbx_strand_id
1 'polypeptide(L)'
;MRRLSATAVAISLALACGLASATTDCGRLSPRECQAREARTLKANYLRNLQFVEQPPSGDGHVEGVDGSLAIARSLSGPPRITGTVTIERLVGRFRHRLASSRDMMQYGREAKVAGTVTVRSGRLAIYSPVDMDFWQMAALFVDRPVRGETAPDELLLKGWKRIDVEPGKPTPFSANLIALGGDHRLLMHAPDGEARGIELTLEKP
;
A
#
# COMPACT_ATOMS: atom_id res chain seq x y z
N MET A 1 29.99 17.49 53.39
CA MET A 1 28.72 17.58 52.65
C MET A 1 28.96 17.31 51.18
N ARG A 2 27.96 16.75 50.52
CA ARG A 2 28.03 15.85 49.37
C ARG A 2 28.56 16.49 48.08
N ARG A 3 29.44 15.74 47.40
CA ARG A 3 29.75 15.87 45.97
C ARG A 3 28.52 15.48 45.16
N LEU A 4 28.13 16.30 44.18
CA LEU A 4 27.19 15.89 43.13
C LEU A 4 27.91 16.03 41.79
N SER A 5 28.27 14.87 41.24
CA SER A 5 28.78 14.68 39.90
C SER A 5 27.77 15.16 38.87
N ALA A 6 28.25 16.00 37.94
CA ALA A 6 27.62 16.19 36.65
C ALA A 6 27.79 14.90 35.83
N THR A 7 26.73 14.09 35.74
CA THR A 7 26.69 12.96 34.80
C THR A 7 26.22 13.50 33.46
N ALA A 8 27.19 13.86 32.62
CA ALA A 8 26.96 14.12 31.21
C ALA A 8 26.54 12.79 30.55
N VAL A 9 25.26 12.70 30.18
CA VAL A 9 24.73 11.59 29.39
C VAL A 9 25.10 11.85 27.94
N ALA A 10 26.28 11.37 27.55
CA ALA A 10 26.65 11.17 26.16
C ALA A 10 25.88 9.94 25.65
N ILE A 11 24.70 10.13 25.07
CA ILE A 11 24.07 9.10 24.25
C ILE A 11 24.76 9.14 22.90
N SER A 12 25.76 8.27 22.79
CA SER A 12 26.50 7.99 21.57
C SER A 12 25.56 7.61 20.44
N LEU A 13 25.71 8.38 19.36
CA LEU A 13 25.34 8.04 17.99
C LEU A 13 25.86 6.63 17.66
N ALA A 14 24.96 5.65 17.65
CA ALA A 14 25.19 4.34 17.05
C ALA A 14 23.91 3.93 16.29
N LEU A 15 23.54 4.75 15.32
CA LEU A 15 22.49 4.45 14.34
C LEU A 15 23.10 4.45 12.93
N ALA A 16 24.19 3.71 12.76
CA ALA A 16 24.80 3.39 11.49
C ALA A 16 25.23 1.92 11.55
N CYS A 17 24.93 1.15 10.50
CA CYS A 17 25.11 -0.30 10.38
C CYS A 17 24.05 -1.20 11.05
N GLY A 18 22.80 -1.10 10.57
CA GLY A 18 21.80 -2.18 10.66
C GLY A 18 21.24 -2.64 9.30
N LEU A 19 21.70 -2.05 8.19
CA LEU A 19 21.52 -2.63 6.86
C LEU A 19 22.63 -3.67 6.68
N ALA A 20 22.51 -4.78 7.42
CA ALA A 20 23.13 -6.01 6.96
C ALA A 20 22.49 -6.30 5.60
N SER A 21 23.18 -5.89 4.53
CA SER A 21 23.00 -6.50 3.23
C SER A 21 23.26 -7.97 3.47
N ALA A 22 22.18 -8.75 3.61
CA ALA A 22 22.25 -10.18 3.41
C ALA A 22 22.61 -10.33 1.93
N THR A 23 23.89 -10.18 1.60
CA THR A 23 24.45 -10.74 0.39
C THR A 23 24.27 -12.23 0.57
N THR A 24 23.18 -12.74 0.02
CA THR A 24 22.74 -14.10 0.19
C THR A 24 23.80 -14.98 -0.46
N ASP A 25 24.79 -15.45 0.31
CA ASP A 25 25.92 -16.24 -0.21
C ASP A 25 25.37 -17.52 -0.86
N CYS A 26 25.30 -17.48 -2.19
CA CYS A 26 24.73 -18.53 -3.03
C CYS A 26 25.81 -19.49 -3.54
N GLY A 27 27.05 -19.42 -3.05
CA GLY A 27 28.20 -20.15 -3.59
C GLY A 27 28.06 -21.69 -3.64
N ARG A 28 27.09 -22.27 -2.94
CA ARG A 28 26.80 -23.72 -2.93
C ARG A 28 25.42 -24.12 -3.46
N LEU A 29 24.57 -23.16 -3.81
CA LEU A 29 23.20 -23.42 -4.28
C LEU A 29 23.16 -23.39 -5.81
N SER A 30 22.24 -24.16 -6.40
CA SER A 30 21.89 -23.95 -7.81
C SER A 30 21.31 -22.53 -8.00
N PRO A 31 21.42 -21.95 -9.21
CA PRO A 31 20.80 -20.65 -9.52
C PRO A 31 19.32 -20.56 -9.13
N ARG A 32 18.58 -21.66 -9.35
CA ARG A 32 17.16 -21.77 -8.99
C ARG A 32 16.94 -21.71 -7.49
N GLU A 33 17.70 -22.47 -6.71
CA GLU A 33 17.60 -22.46 -5.24
C GLU A 33 18.01 -21.11 -4.64
N CYS A 34 19.04 -20.49 -5.20
CA CYS A 34 19.48 -19.14 -4.83
C CYS A 34 18.34 -18.13 -5.03
N GLN A 35 17.73 -18.09 -6.21
CA GLN A 35 16.63 -17.19 -6.51
C GLN A 35 15.37 -17.50 -5.68
N ALA A 36 15.05 -18.79 -5.45
CA ALA A 36 13.92 -19.16 -4.60
C ALA A 36 14.12 -18.70 -3.15
N ARG A 37 15.34 -18.83 -2.62
CA ARG A 37 15.69 -18.32 -1.28
C ARG A 37 15.55 -16.81 -1.19
N GLU A 38 16.04 -16.09 -2.20
CA GLU A 38 15.91 -14.63 -2.27
C GLU A 38 14.44 -14.20 -2.35
N ALA A 39 13.65 -14.86 -3.20
CA ALA A 39 12.21 -14.59 -3.32
C ALA A 39 11.45 -14.82 -2.02
N ARG A 40 11.76 -15.91 -1.28
CA ARG A 40 11.16 -16.17 0.04
C ARG A 40 11.54 -15.08 1.05
N THR A 41 12.80 -14.65 1.06
CA THR A 41 13.26 -13.56 1.91
C THR A 41 12.52 -12.26 1.59
N LEU A 42 12.42 -11.89 0.31
CA LEU A 42 11.67 -10.70 -0.14
C LEU A 42 10.20 -10.78 0.27
N LYS A 43 9.53 -11.92 0.04
CA LYS A 43 8.13 -12.12 0.43
C LYS A 43 7.93 -12.00 1.94
N ALA A 44 8.80 -12.63 2.72
CA ALA A 44 8.75 -12.56 4.18
C ALA A 44 8.97 -11.12 4.69
N ASN A 45 9.95 -10.41 4.13
CA ASN A 45 10.22 -9.01 4.47
C ASN A 45 9.04 -8.10 4.11
N TYR A 46 8.40 -8.34 2.96
CA TYR A 46 7.23 -7.59 2.53
C TYR A 46 6.04 -7.81 3.47
N LEU A 47 5.71 -9.07 3.78
CA LEU A 47 4.59 -9.42 4.65
C LEU A 47 4.76 -8.93 6.09
N ARG A 48 5.99 -8.87 6.63
CA ARG A 48 6.23 -8.34 7.99
C ARG A 48 5.89 -6.85 8.14
N ASN A 49 5.98 -6.09 7.05
CA ASN A 49 5.77 -4.64 7.06
C ASN A 49 4.39 -4.23 6.52
N LEU A 50 3.57 -5.19 6.11
CA LEU A 50 2.29 -4.95 5.46
C LEU A 50 1.15 -5.53 6.31
N GLN A 51 0.08 -4.78 6.48
CA GLN A 51 -1.20 -5.34 6.91
C GLN A 51 -1.86 -6.08 5.74
N PHE A 52 -1.31 -7.23 5.36
CA PHE A 52 -1.82 -8.06 4.27
C PHE A 52 -3.07 -8.82 4.70
N VAL A 53 -4.07 -8.86 3.82
CA VAL A 53 -5.23 -9.75 3.91
C VAL A 53 -5.49 -10.39 2.55
N GLU A 54 -5.92 -11.66 2.54
CA GLU A 54 -6.21 -12.37 1.28
C GLU A 54 -7.42 -11.78 0.57
N GLN A 55 -8.47 -11.46 1.32
CA GLN A 55 -9.70 -10.87 0.79
C GLN A 55 -10.22 -9.77 1.73
N PRO A 56 -10.77 -8.66 1.18
CA PRO A 56 -11.49 -7.69 1.98
C PRO A 56 -12.81 -8.32 2.46
N PRO A 57 -13.44 -7.74 3.51
CA PRO A 57 -14.76 -8.16 3.96
C PRO A 57 -15.76 -8.27 2.81
N SER A 58 -16.64 -9.27 2.90
CA SER A 58 -17.76 -9.48 1.96
C SER A 58 -18.94 -8.55 2.29
N GLY A 59 -19.89 -8.45 1.36
CA GLY A 59 -21.03 -7.55 1.47
C GLY A 59 -20.77 -6.20 0.81
N ASP A 60 -21.85 -5.61 0.29
CA ASP A 60 -21.83 -4.26 -0.26
C ASP A 60 -22.53 -3.32 0.72
N GLY A 61 -22.01 -2.11 0.77
CA GLY A 61 -22.50 -1.02 1.58
C GLY A 61 -22.77 0.21 0.71
N HIS A 62 -23.01 1.33 1.36
CA HIS A 62 -23.38 2.57 0.69
C HIS A 62 -22.81 3.80 1.40
N VAL A 63 -22.87 4.92 0.71
CA VAL A 63 -22.41 6.23 1.19
C VAL A 63 -23.52 7.25 1.05
N GLU A 64 -23.52 8.24 1.95
CA GLU A 64 -24.42 9.38 1.95
C GLU A 64 -23.62 10.67 2.09
N GLY A 65 -24.14 11.76 1.54
CA GLY A 65 -23.51 13.08 1.60
C GLY A 65 -22.11 13.10 1.00
N VAL A 66 -21.97 12.54 -0.21
CA VAL A 66 -20.71 12.58 -0.95
C VAL A 66 -20.60 13.93 -1.66
N ASP A 67 -19.57 14.69 -1.32
CA ASP A 67 -19.25 15.95 -1.98
C ASP A 67 -17.74 16.02 -2.24
N GLY A 68 -17.31 16.98 -3.05
CA GLY A 68 -15.91 17.24 -3.32
C GLY A 68 -15.61 17.52 -4.79
N SER A 69 -14.35 17.87 -5.01
CA SER A 69 -13.83 18.21 -6.33
C SER A 69 -12.56 17.40 -6.59
N LEU A 70 -12.60 16.58 -7.63
CA LEU A 70 -11.45 15.82 -8.11
C LEU A 70 -10.95 16.42 -9.43
N ALA A 71 -9.65 16.64 -9.51
CA ALA A 71 -8.95 17.05 -10.71
C ALA A 71 -8.05 15.90 -11.18
N ILE A 72 -8.08 15.63 -12.50
CA ILE A 72 -7.24 14.61 -13.12
C ILE A 72 -6.25 15.30 -14.04
N ALA A 73 -4.98 15.32 -13.65
CA ALA A 73 -3.90 15.81 -14.50
C ALA A 73 -3.33 14.65 -15.33
N ARG A 74 -3.58 14.69 -16.65
CA ARG A 74 -3.03 13.73 -17.60
C ARG A 74 -1.55 14.05 -17.85
N SER A 75 -0.71 13.02 -17.86
CA SER A 75 0.70 13.15 -18.21
C SER A 75 1.01 12.39 -19.49
N LEU A 76 1.82 13.00 -20.35
CA LEU A 76 2.30 12.38 -21.59
C LEU A 76 3.43 11.36 -21.35
N SER A 77 4.12 11.45 -20.21
CA SER A 77 5.32 10.65 -19.90
C SER A 77 5.26 9.89 -18.57
N GLY A 78 4.19 10.06 -17.80
CA GLY A 78 4.05 9.44 -16.47
C GLY A 78 2.60 9.01 -16.18
N PRO A 79 2.37 8.35 -15.04
CA PRO A 79 1.02 7.97 -14.65
C PRO A 79 0.14 9.22 -14.47
N PRO A 80 -1.13 9.16 -14.90
CA PRO A 80 -2.10 10.22 -14.62
C PRO A 80 -2.24 10.43 -13.10
N ARG A 81 -2.54 11.67 -12.73
CA ARG A 81 -2.59 12.09 -11.32
C ARG A 81 -4.00 12.48 -10.96
N ILE A 82 -4.47 12.00 -9.82
CA ILE A 82 -5.77 12.33 -9.25
C ILE A 82 -5.48 13.15 -7.99
N THR A 83 -5.98 14.39 -7.94
CA THR A 83 -5.79 15.32 -6.83
C THR A 83 -7.11 15.96 -6.45
N GLY A 84 -7.23 16.45 -5.22
CA GLY A 84 -8.41 17.16 -4.75
C GLY A 84 -8.96 16.54 -3.47
N THR A 85 -10.16 16.94 -3.09
CA THR A 85 -10.77 16.55 -1.82
C THR A 85 -12.12 15.90 -2.06
N VAL A 86 -12.39 14.83 -1.31
CA VAL A 86 -13.69 14.16 -1.25
C VAL A 86 -14.12 14.13 0.22
N THR A 87 -15.34 14.56 0.47
CA THR A 87 -16.00 14.42 1.77
C THR A 87 -17.12 13.39 1.65
N ILE A 88 -17.29 12.58 2.69
CA ILE A 88 -18.38 11.61 2.80
C ILE A 88 -18.97 11.76 4.20
N GLU A 89 -20.22 12.21 4.27
CA GLU A 89 -20.91 12.39 5.55
C GLU A 89 -21.05 11.06 6.30
N ARG A 90 -21.41 10.00 5.59
CA ARG A 90 -21.62 8.67 6.18
C ARG A 90 -21.29 7.54 5.20
N LEU A 91 -20.58 6.53 5.70
CA LEU A 91 -20.29 5.26 5.04
C LEU A 91 -20.81 4.12 5.90
N VAL A 92 -21.57 3.21 5.32
CA VAL A 92 -22.02 1.96 5.96
C VAL A 92 -21.44 0.79 5.18
N GLY A 93 -20.83 -0.17 5.87
CA GLY A 93 -20.26 -1.36 5.25
C GLY A 93 -19.15 -1.04 4.24
N ARG A 94 -19.11 -1.79 3.13
CA ARG A 94 -18.04 -1.72 2.13
C ARG A 94 -18.48 -0.95 0.89
N PHE A 95 -17.70 0.05 0.48
CA PHE A 95 -18.03 0.86 -0.68
C PHE A 95 -16.84 1.06 -1.61
N ARG A 96 -17.13 1.08 -2.92
CA ARG A 96 -16.15 1.34 -3.98
C ARG A 96 -16.35 2.74 -4.50
N HIS A 97 -15.65 3.71 -3.92
CA HIS A 97 -15.76 5.10 -4.31
C HIS A 97 -15.01 5.35 -5.62
N ARG A 98 -15.71 5.90 -6.61
CA ARG A 98 -15.15 6.19 -7.93
C ARG A 98 -14.29 7.44 -7.87
N LEU A 99 -13.03 7.34 -8.31
CA LEU A 99 -12.12 8.49 -8.36
C LEU A 99 -11.83 8.98 -9.78
N ALA A 100 -11.88 8.09 -10.78
CA ALA A 100 -11.64 8.47 -12.17
C ALA A 100 -12.35 7.50 -13.14
N SER A 101 -12.60 7.95 -14.38
CA SER A 101 -12.93 7.05 -15.48
C SER A 101 -11.65 6.54 -16.15
N SER A 102 -11.67 5.32 -16.70
CA SER A 102 -10.61 4.80 -17.55
C SER A 102 -10.37 5.65 -18.80
N ARG A 103 -11.40 6.38 -19.29
CA ARG A 103 -11.24 7.37 -20.37
C ARG A 103 -10.35 8.54 -19.97
N ASP A 104 -10.36 8.92 -18.70
CA ASP A 104 -9.50 9.99 -18.18
C ASP A 104 -8.08 9.51 -17.91
N MET A 105 -7.93 8.21 -17.77
CA MET A 105 -6.73 7.52 -17.33
C MET A 105 -5.96 6.87 -18.49
N MET A 106 -6.10 7.38 -19.73
CA MET A 106 -5.56 6.79 -20.97
C MET A 106 -4.07 6.42 -20.93
N GLN A 107 -3.71 5.28 -20.33
CA GLN A 107 -2.46 4.56 -20.52
C GLN A 107 -2.71 3.06 -20.26
N TYR A 108 -2.50 2.27 -21.31
CA TYR A 108 -2.58 0.81 -21.28
C TYR A 108 -1.55 0.23 -20.31
N GLY A 109 -2.02 -0.52 -19.31
CA GLY A 109 -1.20 -1.46 -18.54
C GLY A 109 -0.49 -0.96 -17.29
N ARG A 110 -0.74 0.28 -16.81
CA ARG A 110 -0.17 0.77 -15.53
C ARG A 110 -1.23 0.78 -14.42
N GLU A 111 -0.85 0.31 -13.25
CA GLU A 111 -1.67 0.39 -12.04
C GLU A 111 -1.96 1.86 -11.71
N ALA A 112 -3.25 2.20 -11.57
CA ALA A 112 -3.65 3.52 -11.14
C ALA A 112 -3.45 3.63 -9.62
N LYS A 113 -2.62 4.58 -9.18
CA LYS A 113 -2.24 4.74 -7.77
C LYS A 113 -2.64 6.13 -7.27
N VAL A 114 -3.11 6.19 -6.03
CA VAL A 114 -3.37 7.43 -5.31
C VAL A 114 -2.60 7.46 -4.01
N ALA A 115 -2.30 8.66 -3.54
CA ALA A 115 -1.77 8.92 -2.21
C ALA A 115 -2.42 10.18 -1.66
N GLY A 116 -2.38 10.33 -0.34
CA GLY A 116 -2.94 11.49 0.31
C GLY A 116 -3.15 11.26 1.80
N THR A 117 -3.99 12.10 2.39
CA THR A 117 -4.36 12.03 3.80
C THR A 117 -5.84 11.74 3.92
N VAL A 118 -6.19 10.85 4.84
CA VAL A 118 -7.59 10.54 5.18
C VAL A 118 -7.84 10.80 6.65
N THR A 119 -8.98 11.40 6.97
CA THR A 119 -9.50 11.55 8.32
C THR A 119 -10.91 10.98 8.38
N VAL A 120 -11.30 10.53 9.58
CA VAL A 120 -12.67 10.13 9.88
C VAL A 120 -13.07 10.75 11.21
N ARG A 121 -14.24 11.38 11.28
CA ARG A 121 -14.70 12.06 12.51
C ARG A 121 -15.12 11.06 13.58
N SER A 122 -15.86 10.01 13.19
CA SER A 122 -16.35 8.98 14.12
C SER A 122 -16.51 7.62 13.44
N GLY A 123 -16.30 6.54 14.20
CA GLY A 123 -16.21 5.18 13.66
C GLY A 123 -14.83 4.92 13.02
N ARG A 124 -14.48 3.66 12.81
CA ARG A 124 -13.25 3.28 12.11
C ARG A 124 -13.48 3.20 10.61
N LEU A 125 -12.43 3.50 9.86
CA LEU A 125 -12.40 3.35 8.40
C LEU A 125 -11.20 2.47 8.03
N ALA A 126 -11.40 1.57 7.06
CA ALA A 126 -10.33 0.79 6.46
C ALA A 126 -10.30 1.03 4.95
N ILE A 127 -9.13 1.34 4.41
CA ILE A 127 -8.86 1.43 2.97
C ILE A 127 -8.16 0.14 2.53
N TYR A 128 -8.60 -0.42 1.41
CA TYR A 128 -8.02 -1.63 0.82
C TYR A 128 -7.37 -1.31 -0.53
N SER A 129 -6.08 -1.63 -0.64
CA SER A 129 -5.31 -1.53 -1.88
C SER A 129 -5.03 -2.94 -2.42
N PRO A 130 -5.38 -3.24 -3.68
CA PRO A 130 -5.02 -4.52 -4.27
C PRO A 130 -3.50 -4.68 -4.37
N VAL A 131 -3.04 -5.91 -4.20
CA VAL A 131 -1.64 -6.33 -4.30
C VAL A 131 -1.59 -7.53 -5.23
N ASP A 132 -0.78 -7.41 -6.28
CA ASP A 132 -0.39 -8.51 -7.17
C ASP A 132 1.14 -8.42 -7.36
N MET A 133 1.88 -9.33 -6.72
CA MET A 133 3.34 -9.33 -6.74
C MET A 133 3.89 -10.71 -7.08
N ASP A 134 4.90 -10.70 -7.94
CA ASP A 134 5.70 -11.87 -8.30
C ASP A 134 7.09 -11.75 -7.66
N PHE A 135 7.28 -12.36 -6.50
CA PHE A 135 8.56 -12.32 -5.78
C PHE A 135 9.65 -13.11 -6.49
N TRP A 136 9.29 -14.05 -7.36
CA TRP A 136 10.24 -14.81 -8.16
C TRP A 136 10.90 -13.91 -9.21
N GLN A 137 10.11 -13.11 -9.93
CA GLN A 137 10.62 -12.12 -10.88
C GLN A 137 11.39 -10.99 -10.17
N MET A 138 10.91 -10.53 -9.01
CA MET A 138 11.63 -9.52 -8.23
C MET A 138 13.00 -10.03 -7.77
N ALA A 139 13.08 -11.27 -7.27
CA ALA A 139 14.34 -11.88 -6.84
C ALA A 139 15.37 -12.01 -7.96
N ALA A 140 14.93 -12.17 -9.22
CA ALA A 140 15.81 -12.22 -10.38
C ALA A 140 16.68 -10.96 -10.53
N LEU A 141 16.29 -9.82 -9.95
CA LEU A 141 17.04 -8.57 -9.96
C LEU A 141 18.21 -8.55 -8.96
N PHE A 142 18.22 -9.47 -7.99
CA PHE A 142 19.14 -9.45 -6.86
C PHE A 142 20.09 -10.65 -6.82
N VAL A 143 20.01 -11.54 -7.82
CA VAL A 143 20.87 -12.72 -7.92
C VAL A 143 21.80 -12.62 -9.12
N ASP A 144 23.03 -13.15 -8.99
CA ASP A 144 24.05 -13.07 -10.04
C ASP A 144 23.69 -13.86 -11.31
N ARG A 145 22.97 -14.98 -11.14
CA ARG A 145 22.55 -15.87 -12.22
C ARG A 145 21.03 -16.07 -12.17
N PRO A 146 20.23 -15.15 -12.73
CA PRO A 146 18.79 -15.26 -12.70
C PRO A 146 18.31 -16.39 -13.59
N VAL A 147 17.37 -17.18 -13.08
CA VAL A 147 16.63 -18.19 -13.82
C VAL A 147 15.49 -17.50 -14.57
N ARG A 148 15.51 -17.58 -15.90
CA ARG A 148 14.55 -16.92 -16.80
C ARG A 148 13.69 -17.95 -17.53
N GLY A 149 12.47 -17.55 -17.90
CA GLY A 149 11.55 -18.39 -18.69
C GLY A 149 10.84 -19.48 -17.90
N GLU A 150 11.08 -19.58 -16.60
CA GLU A 150 10.35 -20.50 -15.70
C GLU A 150 9.17 -19.77 -15.04
N THR A 151 8.06 -20.48 -14.91
CA THR A 151 6.88 -20.00 -14.17
C THR A 151 7.21 -19.87 -12.69
N ALA A 152 6.80 -18.74 -12.10
CA ALA A 152 6.93 -18.51 -10.66
C ALA A 152 6.16 -19.59 -9.87
N PRO A 153 6.77 -20.20 -8.85
CA PRO A 153 6.05 -21.04 -7.90
C PRO A 153 4.89 -20.27 -7.24
N ASP A 154 3.73 -20.91 -7.07
CA ASP A 154 2.52 -20.27 -6.50
C ASP A 154 2.79 -19.66 -5.11
N GLU A 155 3.61 -20.31 -4.30
CA GLU A 155 4.02 -19.83 -2.98
C GLU A 155 4.82 -18.52 -3.01
N LEU A 156 5.34 -18.12 -4.18
CA LEU A 156 6.10 -16.88 -4.41
C LEU A 156 5.27 -15.83 -5.12
N LEU A 157 4.04 -16.16 -5.52
CA LEU A 157 3.05 -15.18 -5.93
C LEU A 157 2.34 -14.64 -4.67
N LEU A 158 1.96 -13.38 -4.71
CA LEU A 158 1.15 -12.75 -3.67
C LEU A 158 0.02 -11.98 -4.32
N LYS A 159 -1.19 -12.49 -4.11
CA LYS A 159 -2.43 -11.89 -4.57
C LYS A 159 -3.34 -11.66 -3.38
N GLY A 160 -3.78 -10.42 -3.21
CA GLY A 160 -4.64 -10.04 -2.09
C GLY A 160 -4.69 -8.55 -1.93
N TRP A 161 -4.70 -8.09 -0.68
CA TRP A 161 -4.96 -6.69 -0.35
C TRP A 161 -4.08 -6.22 0.78
N LYS A 162 -3.61 -4.97 0.67
CA LYS A 162 -3.08 -4.20 1.79
C LYS A 162 -4.25 -3.47 2.44
N ARG A 163 -4.43 -3.69 3.74
CA ARG A 163 -5.34 -2.92 4.59
C ARG A 163 -4.60 -1.70 5.17
N ILE A 164 -5.31 -0.59 5.28
CA ILE A 164 -4.84 0.64 5.90
C ILE A 164 -5.95 1.10 6.85
N ASP A 165 -5.69 1.00 8.14
CA ASP A 165 -6.63 1.41 9.18
C ASP A 165 -6.53 2.92 9.46
N VAL A 166 -7.69 3.56 9.57
CA VAL A 166 -7.85 4.98 9.87
C VAL A 166 -8.67 5.11 11.15
N GLU A 167 -8.00 5.57 12.19
CA GLU A 167 -8.62 5.80 13.51
C GLU A 167 -9.34 7.14 13.55
N PRO A 168 -10.45 7.25 14.31
CA PRO A 168 -11.22 8.48 14.41
C PRO A 168 -10.39 9.64 14.99
N GLY A 169 -10.56 10.82 14.38
CA GLY A 169 -9.90 12.05 14.77
C GLY A 169 -8.41 12.14 14.38
N LYS A 170 -7.83 11.11 13.77
CA LYS A 170 -6.40 11.09 13.40
C LYS A 170 -6.22 11.15 11.88
N PRO A 171 -5.61 12.22 11.34
CA PRO A 171 -5.14 12.24 9.96
C PRO A 171 -4.15 11.09 9.73
N THR A 172 -4.47 10.25 8.75
CA THR A 172 -3.69 9.07 8.41
C THR A 172 -3.22 9.20 6.96
N PRO A 173 -1.90 9.22 6.70
CA PRO A 173 -1.40 9.18 5.34
C PRO A 173 -1.68 7.79 4.75
N PHE A 174 -2.09 7.75 3.49
CA PHE A 174 -2.34 6.50 2.80
C PHE A 174 -1.78 6.53 1.37
N SER A 175 -1.52 5.33 0.86
CA SER A 175 -1.23 5.12 -0.55
C SER A 175 -1.86 3.80 -0.98
N ALA A 176 -2.64 3.86 -2.06
CA ALA A 176 -3.45 2.73 -2.52
C ALA A 176 -3.47 2.65 -4.05
N ASN A 177 -3.39 1.42 -4.54
CA ASN A 177 -3.75 1.08 -5.91
C ASN A 177 -5.28 1.10 -6.05
N LEU A 178 -5.77 1.52 -7.20
CA LEU A 178 -7.20 1.60 -7.51
C LEU A 178 -7.65 0.34 -8.26
N ILE A 179 -8.87 -0.08 -7.96
CA ILE A 179 -9.53 -1.19 -8.65
C ILE A 179 -10.04 -0.69 -9.99
N ALA A 180 -9.58 -1.29 -11.09
CA ALA A 180 -10.16 -1.09 -12.40
C ALA A 180 -11.41 -1.98 -12.54
N LEU A 181 -12.60 -1.37 -12.59
CA LEU A 181 -13.87 -2.09 -12.73
C LEU A 181 -14.84 -1.29 -13.59
N GLY A 182 -15.38 -1.91 -14.65
CA GLY A 182 -16.43 -1.30 -15.48
C GLY A 182 -16.00 0.00 -16.18
N GLY A 183 -14.71 0.18 -16.47
CA GLY A 183 -14.19 1.41 -17.07
C GLY A 183 -14.03 2.56 -16.07
N ASP A 184 -14.04 2.28 -14.77
CA ASP A 184 -13.75 3.22 -13.70
C ASP A 184 -12.58 2.73 -12.84
N HIS A 185 -11.87 3.69 -12.23
CA HIS A 185 -10.89 3.44 -11.19
C HIS A 185 -11.47 3.81 -9.83
N ARG A 186 -11.52 2.83 -8.93
CA ARG A 186 -12.24 2.94 -7.66
C ARG A 186 -11.34 2.67 -6.47
N LEU A 187 -11.51 3.45 -5.41
CA LEU A 187 -10.91 3.22 -4.10
C LEU A 187 -11.87 2.37 -3.25
N LEU A 188 -11.36 1.29 -2.66
CA LEU A 188 -12.14 0.42 -1.80
C LEU A 188 -12.02 0.87 -0.34
N MET A 189 -13.18 1.17 0.26
CA MET A 189 -13.31 1.60 1.64
C MET A 189 -14.30 0.71 2.39
N HIS A 190 -14.11 0.60 3.70
CA HIS A 190 -14.98 -0.19 4.58
C HIS A 190 -15.08 0.47 5.94
N ALA A 191 -16.27 0.46 6.55
CA ALA A 191 -16.47 0.78 7.95
C ALA A 191 -16.47 -0.51 8.80
N PRO A 192 -15.37 -0.88 9.48
CA PRO A 192 -15.26 -2.15 10.20
C PRO A 192 -16.26 -2.30 11.36
N ASP A 193 -16.67 -1.17 11.95
CA ASP A 193 -17.63 -1.12 13.06
C ASP A 193 -19.09 -0.97 12.57
N GLY A 194 -19.33 -1.21 11.28
CA GLY A 194 -20.62 -1.05 10.62
C GLY A 194 -20.84 0.35 10.03
N GLU A 195 -20.33 1.40 10.66
CA GLU A 195 -20.50 2.78 10.21
C GLU A 195 -19.28 3.68 10.47
N ALA A 196 -18.98 4.57 9.52
CA ALA A 196 -18.00 5.64 9.63
C ALA A 196 -18.62 6.97 9.17
N ARG A 197 -18.34 8.08 9.87
CA ARG A 197 -18.91 9.40 9.55
C ARG A 197 -17.86 10.49 9.45
N GLY A 198 -18.17 11.51 8.64
CA GLY A 198 -17.32 12.67 8.43
C GLY A 198 -15.95 12.25 7.93
N ILE A 199 -15.94 11.49 6.84
CA ILE A 199 -14.71 11.06 6.17
C ILE A 199 -14.26 12.19 5.25
N GLU A 200 -13.01 12.58 5.34
CA GLU A 200 -12.38 13.51 4.43
C GLU A 200 -11.14 12.86 3.82
N LEU A 201 -11.10 12.83 2.50
CA LEU A 201 -10.03 12.27 1.68
C LEU A 201 -9.41 13.41 0.91
N THR A 202 -8.17 13.77 1.25
CA THR A 202 -7.40 14.76 0.49
C THR A 202 -6.33 14.01 -0.31
N LEU A 203 -6.51 14.00 -1.63
CA LEU A 203 -5.63 13.34 -2.58
C LEU A 203 -4.53 14.31 -3.03
N GLU A 204 -3.30 13.85 -2.84
CA GLU A 204 -2.10 14.61 -3.10
C GLU A 204 -1.28 13.95 -4.21
N LYS A 205 -0.18 14.61 -4.60
CA LYS A 205 0.78 14.04 -5.53
C LYS A 205 1.45 12.81 -4.85
N PRO A 206 1.35 11.61 -5.44
CA PRO A 206 2.09 10.44 -4.96
C PRO A 206 3.60 10.54 -5.18
#